data_AF-A0A2N2SR33-F1
#
_entry.id   AF-A0A2N2SR33-F1
#
_cell.length_a   1.000
_cell.length_b   1.000
_cell.length_c   1.000
_cell.angle_alpha   90.00
_cell.angle_beta   90.00
_cell.angle_gamma   90.00
#
_symmetry.space_group_name_H-M   'P 1'
#
loop_
_entity.id
_entity.type
_entity.pdbx_description
1 polymer ?
#
loop_
_entity_poly.entity_id
_entity_poly.type
_entity_poly.pdbx_seq_one_letter_code
_entity_poly.pdbx_strand_id
1 'polypeptide(L)'
;GDPLAVIEAVFGLWLLGLGFGLVVSVAKELVAELDNLMGMVMMPMYMVSGVIMPLSAIPYPYREWLMFNPVAHGIEAARLGFAPYYHATPELSLPYLYGWALGLLFFGLALHARFARRLMTQ
;
A
#
# COMPACT_ATOMS: atom_id res chain seq x y z
N GLY A 1 -5.71 -20.71 10.85
CA GLY A 1 -5.68 -19.25 10.64
C GLY A 1 -7.05 -18.70 10.93
N ASP A 2 -7.12 -17.38 11.13
CA ASP A 2 -8.36 -16.62 11.24
C ASP A 2 -8.71 -16.02 9.87
N PRO A 3 -9.72 -16.54 9.16
CA PRO A 3 -10.10 -16.03 7.84
C PRO A 3 -10.55 -14.57 7.87
N LEU A 4 -11.13 -14.10 8.98
CA LEU A 4 -11.62 -12.73 9.07
C LEU A 4 -10.46 -11.74 9.09
N ALA A 5 -9.40 -12.04 9.84
CA ALA A 5 -8.18 -11.24 9.87
C ALA A 5 -7.50 -11.16 8.48
N VAL A 6 -7.53 -12.25 7.70
CA VAL A 6 -7.00 -12.25 6.33
C VAL A 6 -7.84 -11.34 5.42
N ILE A 7 -9.17 -11.42 5.52
CA ILE A 7 -10.08 -10.58 4.74
C ILE A 7 -9.87 -9.10 5.09
N GLU A 8 -9.74 -8.76 6.37
CA GLU A 8 -9.47 -7.39 6.83
C GLU A 8 -8.16 -6.86 6.23
N ALA A 9 -7.08 -7.62 6.34
CA ALA A 9 -5.78 -7.24 5.80
C ALA A 9 -5.81 -7.03 4.27
N VAL A 10 -6.43 -7.96 3.54
CA VAL A 10 -6.57 -7.88 2.08
C VAL A 10 -7.46 -6.70 1.67
N PHE A 11 -8.53 -6.44 2.43
CA PHE A 11 -9.40 -5.29 2.19
C PHE A 11 -8.66 -3.96 2.38
N GLY A 12 -7.85 -3.85 3.44
CA GLY A 12 -7.00 -2.67 3.66
C GLY A 12 -5.99 -2.45 2.52
N LEU A 13 -5.33 -3.51 2.05
CA LEU A 13 -4.42 -3.45 0.90
C LEU A 13 -5.14 -3.04 -0.39
N TRP A 14 -6.34 -3.57 -0.62
CA TRP A 14 -7.16 -3.21 -1.78
C TRP A 14 -7.54 -1.73 -1.76
N LEU A 15 -7.99 -1.19 -0.62
CA LEU A 15 -8.29 0.24 -0.47
C LEU A 15 -7.06 1.12 -0.69
N LEU A 16 -5.90 0.72 -0.16
CA LEU A 16 -4.64 1.43 -0.36
C LEU A 16 -4.26 1.48 -1.85
N GLY A 17 -4.35 0.34 -2.55
CA GLY A 17 -4.10 0.24 -3.98
C GLY A 17 -5.07 1.09 -4.81
N LEU A 18 -6.35 1.12 -4.43
CA LEU A 18 -7.37 1.95 -5.06
C LEU A 18 -7.04 3.45 -4.91
N GLY A 19 -6.75 3.89 -3.68
CA GLY A 19 -6.37 5.29 -3.41
C GLY A 19 -5.11 5.71 -4.16
N PHE A 20 -4.07 4.87 -4.15
CA PHE A 20 -2.86 5.11 -4.93
C PHE A 20 -3.14 5.19 -6.43
N GLY A 21 -3.94 4.28 -6.97
CA GLY A 21 -4.35 4.28 -8.38
C GLY A 21 -5.06 5.57 -8.80
N LEU A 22 -5.97 6.09 -7.97
CA LEU A 22 -6.65 7.36 -8.21
C LEU A 22 -5.68 8.54 -8.27
N VAL A 23 -4.69 8.58 -7.37
CA VAL A 23 -3.67 9.65 -7.36
C VAL A 23 -2.79 9.55 -8.60
N VAL A 24 -2.29 8.36 -8.90
CA VAL A 24 -1.41 8.13 -10.05
C VAL A 24 -2.12 8.40 -11.37
N SER A 25 -3.41 8.07 -11.51
CA SER A 25 -4.14 8.29 -12.76
C SER A 25 -4.18 9.79 -13.12
N VAL A 26 -4.48 10.66 -12.15
CA VAL A 26 -4.47 12.12 -12.37
C VAL A 26 -3.05 12.62 -12.60
N ALA A 27 -2.08 12.10 -11.83
CA ALA A 27 -0.70 12.53 -11.96
C ALA A 27 -0.12 12.23 -13.35
N LYS A 28 -0.38 11.03 -13.91
CA LYS A 28 0.06 10.64 -15.26
C LYS A 28 -0.56 11.52 -16.36
N GLU A 29 -1.78 12.00 -16.17
CA GLU A 29 -2.39 12.94 -17.11
C GLU A 29 -1.73 14.33 -17.07
N LEU A 30 -1.26 14.74 -15.90
CA LEU A 30 -0.57 16.02 -15.73
C LEU A 30 0.89 15.98 -16.19
N VAL A 31 1.56 14.83 -16.08
CA VAL A 31 2.97 14.64 -16.43
C VAL A 31 3.15 13.25 -17.06
N ALA A 32 3.36 13.20 -18.38
CA ALA A 32 3.47 11.95 -19.15
C ALA A 32 4.67 11.08 -18.69
N GLU A 33 5.75 11.71 -18.22
CA GLU A 33 6.96 11.04 -17.74
C GLU A 33 6.73 10.16 -16.49
N LEU A 34 5.62 10.36 -15.77
CA LEU A 34 5.26 9.53 -14.61
C LEU A 34 5.01 8.08 -14.99
N ASP A 35 4.62 7.78 -16.24
CA ASP A 35 4.36 6.39 -16.63
C ASP A 35 5.64 5.54 -16.56
N ASN A 36 6.74 6.09 -17.09
CA ASN A 36 8.07 5.47 -17.01
C ASN A 36 8.57 5.37 -15.57
N LEU A 37 8.36 6.43 -14.76
CA LEU A 37 8.77 6.43 -13.36
C LEU A 37 8.03 5.37 -12.55
N MET A 38 6.72 5.22 -12.75
CA MET A 38 5.93 4.19 -12.07
C MET A 38 6.43 2.78 -12.42
N GLY A 39 6.75 2.52 -13.69
CA GLY A 39 7.35 1.24 -14.10
C GLY A 39 8.65 0.92 -13.36
N MET A 40 9.49 1.92 -13.11
CA MET A 40 10.76 1.76 -12.38
C MET A 40 10.57 1.58 -10.87
N VAL A 41 9.62 2.28 -10.26
CA VAL A 41 9.44 2.32 -8.79
C VAL A 41 8.64 1.13 -8.25
N MET A 42 7.75 0.54 -9.05
CA MET A 42 6.89 -0.56 -8.59
C MET A 42 7.69 -1.81 -8.18
N MET A 43 8.79 -2.13 -8.88
CA MET A 43 9.61 -3.29 -8.55
C MET A 43 10.34 -3.16 -7.20
N PRO A 44 11.07 -2.06 -6.91
CA PRO A 44 11.59 -1.80 -5.56
C PRO A 44 10.52 -1.84 -4.47
N MET A 45 9.36 -1.23 -4.71
CA MET A 45 8.24 -1.22 -3.77
C MET A 45 7.74 -2.63 -3.46
N TYR A 46 7.64 -3.49 -4.48
CA TYR A 46 7.30 -4.88 -4.32
C TYR A 46 8.31 -5.63 -3.43
N MET A 47 9.61 -5.41 -3.64
CA MET A 47 10.66 -6.05 -2.84
C MET A 47 10.63 -5.59 -1.37
N VAL A 48 10.45 -4.29 -1.14
CA VAL A 48 10.44 -3.66 0.20
C VAL A 48 9.20 -4.03 1.02
N SER A 49 8.09 -4.38 0.36
CA SER A 49 6.82 -4.68 1.03
C SER A 49 6.79 -5.98 1.84
N GLY A 50 7.80 -6.84 1.75
CA GLY A 50 7.80 -8.13 2.44
C GLY A 50 6.93 -9.20 1.78
N VAL A 51 6.52 -9.01 0.52
CA VAL A 51 5.84 -10.06 -0.28
C VAL A 51 6.74 -11.28 -0.45
N ILE A 52 8.01 -11.06 -0.80
CA ILE A 52 8.95 -12.16 -1.10
C ILE A 52 9.42 -12.84 0.19
N MET A 53 9.89 -12.06 1.16
CA MET A 53 10.38 -12.57 2.44
C MET A 53 9.67 -11.88 3.61
N PRO A 54 9.34 -12.62 4.67
CA PRO A 54 8.72 -12.05 5.86
C PRO A 54 9.67 -11.04 6.51
N LEU A 55 9.14 -9.86 6.85
CA LEU A 55 9.93 -8.79 7.46
C LEU A 55 10.39 -9.14 8.87
N SER A 56 9.75 -10.11 9.52
CA SER A 56 10.19 -10.68 10.81
C SER A 56 11.58 -11.32 10.75
N ALA A 57 12.05 -11.75 9.56
CA ALA A 57 13.39 -12.29 9.37
C ALA A 57 14.47 -11.19 9.24
N ILE A 58 14.08 -9.92 9.09
CA ILE A 58 15.00 -8.80 8.91
C ILE A 58 15.41 -8.25 10.28
N PRO A 59 16.72 -8.06 10.54
CA PRO A 59 17.18 -7.55 11.82
C PRO A 59 16.83 -6.07 12.02
N TYR A 60 16.74 -5.68 13.29
CA TYR A 60 16.73 -4.28 13.70
C TYR A 60 18.05 -3.59 13.27
N PRO A 61 18.05 -2.33 12.81
CA PRO A 61 16.90 -1.40 12.66
C PRO A 61 16.21 -1.45 11.29
N TYR A 62 16.75 -2.18 10.31
CA TYR A 62 16.26 -2.14 8.92
C TYR A 62 14.79 -2.53 8.79
N ARG A 63 14.34 -3.48 9.63
CA ARG A 63 12.93 -3.86 9.71
C ARG A 63 12.01 -2.68 10.01
N GLU A 64 12.39 -1.82 10.96
CA GLU A 64 11.61 -0.63 11.35
C GLU A 64 11.44 0.33 10.15
N TRP A 65 12.50 0.51 9.35
CA TRP A 65 12.44 1.35 8.16
C TRP A 65 11.52 0.79 7.08
N LEU A 66 11.54 -0.53 6.88
CA LEU A 66 10.66 -1.18 5.90
C LEU A 66 9.19 -1.12 6.33
N MET A 67 8.92 -1.10 7.64
CA MET A 67 7.57 -0.97 8.19
C MET A 67 6.97 0.44 8.04
N PHE A 68 7.72 1.46 7.61
CA PHE A 68 7.10 2.72 7.15
C PHE A 68 6.24 2.54 5.89
N ASN A 69 6.43 1.45 5.15
CA ASN A 69 5.62 1.12 3.99
C ASN A 69 4.23 0.61 4.44
N PRO A 70 3.11 1.29 4.14
CA PRO A 70 1.78 0.82 4.53
C PRO A 70 1.44 -0.57 3.97
N VAL A 71 1.99 -0.94 2.81
CA VAL A 71 1.79 -2.27 2.20
C VAL A 71 2.38 -3.38 3.09
N ALA A 72 3.49 -3.10 3.79
CA ALA A 72 4.14 -4.05 4.67
C ALA A 72 3.20 -4.51 5.81
N HIS A 73 2.46 -3.59 6.43
CA HIS A 73 1.52 -3.93 7.48
C HIS A 73 0.37 -4.82 6.98
N GLY A 74 -0.12 -4.58 5.75
CA GLY A 74 -1.18 -5.42 5.18
C GLY A 74 -0.70 -6.84 4.87
N ILE A 75 0.51 -7.00 4.32
CA ILE A 75 1.08 -8.33 4.05
C ILE A 75 1.36 -9.08 5.35
N GLU A 76 1.92 -8.39 6.35
CA GLU A 76 2.23 -8.96 7.65
C GLU A 76 0.95 -9.40 8.39
N ALA A 77 -0.12 -8.59 8.36
CA ALA A 77 -1.42 -8.96 8.91
C ALA A 77 -2.04 -10.16 8.19
N ALA A 78 -1.95 -10.22 6.85
CA ALA A 78 -2.44 -11.35 6.08
C ALA A 78 -1.68 -12.64 6.42
N ARG A 79 -0.35 -12.57 6.61
CA ARG A 79 0.46 -13.71 7.06
C ARG A 79 0.07 -14.17 8.45
N LEU A 80 -0.12 -13.24 9.39
CA LEU A 80 -0.55 -13.54 10.75
C LEU A 80 -1.93 -14.23 10.78
N GLY A 81 -2.89 -13.74 9.99
CA GLY A 81 -4.21 -14.36 9.87
C GLY A 81 -4.16 -15.74 9.21
N PHE A 82 -3.30 -15.94 8.22
CA PHE A 82 -3.21 -17.21 7.48
C PHE A 82 -2.46 -18.30 8.25
N ALA A 83 -1.28 -18.00 8.80
CA ALA A 83 -0.35 -18.96 9.40
C ALA A 83 -0.41 -18.94 10.95
N PRO A 84 -0.94 -19.99 11.61
CA PRO A 84 -1.15 -20.01 13.06
C PRO A 84 0.09 -19.84 13.93
N TYR A 85 1.26 -20.22 13.41
CA TYR A 85 2.55 -20.16 14.12
C TYR A 85 3.40 -18.96 13.69
N TYR A 86 2.84 -18.06 12.88
CA TYR A 86 3.54 -16.87 12.44
C TYR A 86 3.58 -15.83 13.56
N HIS A 87 4.77 -15.36 13.89
CA HIS A 87 4.95 -14.26 14.84
C HIS A 87 5.09 -12.97 14.05
N ALA A 88 4.09 -12.11 14.16
CA ALA A 88 4.14 -10.79 13.56
C ALA A 88 5.22 -9.93 14.22
N THR A 89 5.74 -9.01 13.41
CA THR A 89 6.62 -7.94 13.85
C THR A 89 5.92 -6.99 14.83
N PRO A 90 6.62 -6.50 15.88
CA PRO A 90 6.07 -5.56 16.85
C PRO A 90 5.52 -4.27 16.23
N GLU A 91 6.02 -3.89 15.07
CA GLU A 91 5.65 -2.67 14.36
C GLU A 91 4.31 -2.81 13.59
N LEU A 92 3.69 -4.00 13.53
CA LEU A 92 2.43 -4.22 12.83
C LEU A 92 1.31 -3.29 13.33
N SER A 93 0.69 -2.53 12.43
CA SER A 93 -0.39 -1.58 12.73
C SER A 93 -1.42 -1.52 11.60
N LEU A 94 -2.59 -2.12 11.81
CA LEU A 94 -3.73 -1.99 10.90
C LEU A 94 -4.26 -0.54 10.82
N PRO A 95 -4.34 0.23 11.93
CA PRO A 95 -4.73 1.64 11.84
C PRO A 95 -3.81 2.47 10.93
N TYR A 96 -2.51 2.15 10.89
CA TYR A 96 -1.58 2.81 9.98
C TYR A 96 -1.90 2.50 8.50
N LEU A 97 -2.15 1.23 8.17
CA LEU A 97 -2.59 0.82 6.84
C LEU A 97 -3.86 1.56 6.40
N TYR A 98 -4.90 1.54 7.24
CA TYR A 98 -6.17 2.20 6.93
C TYR A 98 -6.06 3.72 6.89
N GLY A 99 -5.24 4.32 7.75
CA GLY A 99 -4.98 5.77 7.73
C GLY A 99 -4.39 6.22 6.39
N TRP A 100 -3.39 5.49 5.88
CA TRP A 100 -2.83 5.73 4.55
C TRP A 100 -3.82 5.46 3.42
N ALA A 101 -4.58 4.37 3.50
CA ALA A 101 -5.58 4.03 2.50
C ALA A 101 -6.64 5.14 2.38
N LEU A 102 -7.23 5.57 3.50
CA LEU A 102 -8.22 6.63 3.53
C LEU A 102 -7.62 7.98 3.09
N GLY A 103 -6.39 8.28 3.51
CA GLY A 103 -5.68 9.49 3.07
C GLY A 103 -5.49 9.55 1.56
N LEU A 104 -5.03 8.46 0.94
CA LEU A 104 -4.84 8.37 -0.51
C LEU A 104 -6.18 8.37 -1.26
N LEU A 105 -7.20 7.69 -0.75
CA LEU A 105 -8.55 7.72 -1.33
C LEU A 105 -9.11 9.13 -1.36
N PHE A 106 -9.06 9.82 -0.21
CA PHE A 106 -9.50 11.20 -0.10
C PHE A 106 -8.73 12.11 -1.06
N PHE A 107 -7.39 12.01 -1.06
CA PHE A 107 -6.55 12.85 -1.90
C PHE A 107 -6.75 12.57 -3.39
N GLY A 108 -6.82 11.30 -3.79
CA GLY A 108 -7.09 10.88 -5.16
C GLY A 108 -8.44 11.39 -5.66
N LEU A 109 -9.50 11.22 -4.87
CA LEU A 109 -10.83 11.75 -5.20
C LEU A 109 -10.83 13.28 -5.26
N ALA A 110 -10.14 13.96 -4.35
CA ALA A 110 -10.03 15.42 -4.34
C ALA A 110 -9.28 15.95 -5.58
N LEU A 111 -8.22 15.27 -6.02
CA LEU A 111 -7.51 15.57 -7.27
C LEU A 111 -8.43 15.38 -8.48
N HIS A 112 -9.14 14.25 -8.56
CA HIS A 112 -10.13 14.00 -9.61
C HIS A 112 -11.20 15.10 -9.66
N ALA A 113 -11.76 15.48 -8.50
CA ALA A 113 -12.74 16.56 -8.42
C ALA A 113 -12.16 17.92 -8.87
N ARG A 114 -10.90 18.22 -8.50
CA ARG A 114 -10.22 19.47 -8.87
C ARG A 114 -9.91 19.55 -10.36
N PHE A 115 -9.52 18.44 -10.97
CA PHE A 115 -9.10 18.35 -12.36
C PHE A 115 -10.17 17.79 -13.31
N ALA A 116 -11.39 17.57 -12.83
CA ALA A 116 -12.52 17.02 -13.60
C ALA A 116 -12.72 17.67 -14.98
N ARG A 117 -12.55 19.00 -15.06
CA ARG A 117 -12.68 19.73 -16.34
C ARG A 117 -11.57 19.45 -17.35
N ARG A 118 -10.36 19.11 -16.89
CA ARG A 118 -9.22 18.77 -17.77
C ARG A 118 -9.32 17.31 -18.23
N LEU A 119 -9.70 16.43 -17.31
CA LEU A 119 -9.97 14.99 -17.54
C LEU A 119 -11.04 14.75 -18.62
N MET A 120 -12.03 15.64 -18.75
CA MET A 120 -13.14 15.50 -19.72
C MET A 120 -12.84 16.07 -21.11
N THR A 121 -11.73 16.80 -21.29
CA THR A 121 -11.41 17.51 -22.56
C THR A 121 -10.39 16.80 -23.44
N GLN A 122 -10.02 15.56 -23.11
CA GLN A 122 -9.31 14.62 -23.97
C GLN A 122 -10.19 13.42 -24.29
#